data_AF-A0A7G9SH49-F1
#
_entry.id   AF-A0A7G9SH49-F1
#
_cell.length_a   1.000
_cell.length_b   1.000
_cell.length_c   1.000
_cell.angle_alpha   90.00
_cell.angle_beta   90.00
_cell.angle_gamma   90.00
#
_symmetry.space_group_name_H-M   'P 1'
#
loop_
_entity.id
_entity.type
_entity.pdbx_description
1 polymer ?
#
loop_
_entity_poly.entity_id
_entity_poly.type
_entity_poly.pdbx_seq_one_letter_code
_entity_poly.pdbx_strand_id
1 'polypeptide(L)'
;MSDRFAAFVAIDWSGAKGRRHKGIAIAEARGDAAPRLVRPGHVWSREEVADWLIRRAAREPTLFGFDFSFAPPIVEHGEYLLGEPDVPRTAREFWAYVDAVAPDEDLGAASFLEQVHRKHFYFGIADGVKADFVRFRQCDARLNAQGGRKTASAYDAIGAAQVAKASFSGMRLLHRIDGKVAIFPMDPLPEAGSAVVEIYTRIYLRRAGMSGAKLRTRGDLNRALEGLDSPPTRLRFEPNDHQTDALVTAAGMRALTRAEAKAFAPDGLTPEIARTEGWTFGVL
;
A
#
# COMPACT_ATOMS: atom_id res chain seq x y z
N MET A 1 -23.43 -6.05 15.62
CA MET A 1 -23.20 -6.27 14.17
C MET A 1 -21.90 -7.02 14.05
N SER A 2 -21.87 -8.17 13.37
CA SER A 2 -20.61 -8.89 13.13
C SER A 2 -19.72 -8.04 12.22
N ASP A 3 -18.46 -7.82 12.61
CA ASP A 3 -17.48 -7.17 11.73
C ASP A 3 -17.36 -7.97 10.41
N ARG A 4 -17.33 -7.28 9.26
CA ARG A 4 -17.20 -7.90 7.92
C ARG A 4 -15.93 -8.74 7.78
N PHE A 5 -14.86 -8.30 8.43
CA PHE A 5 -13.55 -8.94 8.40
C PHE A 5 -13.21 -9.48 9.78
N ALA A 6 -12.74 -10.73 9.84
CA ALA A 6 -12.26 -11.37 11.07
C ALA A 6 -10.85 -10.90 11.45
N ALA A 7 -10.09 -10.42 10.46
CA ALA A 7 -8.72 -9.94 10.63
C ALA A 7 -8.42 -8.73 9.73
N PHE A 8 -7.55 -7.87 10.23
CA PHE A 8 -6.98 -6.72 9.51
C PHE A 8 -5.48 -6.91 9.46
N VAL A 9 -4.93 -7.11 8.27
CA VAL A 9 -3.51 -7.38 8.05
C VAL A 9 -2.88 -6.22 7.31
N ALA A 10 -1.89 -5.56 7.90
CA ALA A 10 -1.08 -4.58 7.20
C ALA A 10 0.25 -5.19 6.78
N ILE A 11 0.64 -4.92 5.53
CA ILE A 11 1.89 -5.33 4.91
C ILE A 11 2.65 -4.07 4.54
N ASP A 12 3.71 -3.78 5.29
CA ASP A 12 4.73 -2.86 4.84
C ASP A 12 5.54 -3.51 3.73
N TRP A 13 5.75 -2.81 2.61
CA TRP A 13 6.18 -3.38 1.35
C TRP A 13 7.55 -2.87 0.91
N SER A 14 8.32 -3.70 0.20
CA SER A 14 9.66 -3.33 -0.26
C SER A 14 9.79 -3.37 -1.77
N GLY A 15 10.24 -2.25 -2.34
CA GLY A 15 10.68 -2.14 -3.72
C GLY A 15 12.17 -2.47 -3.94
N ALA A 16 12.88 -2.93 -2.91
CA ALA A 16 14.31 -3.22 -3.02
C ALA A 16 14.60 -4.33 -4.05
N LYS A 17 15.80 -4.29 -4.64
CA LYS A 17 16.29 -5.38 -5.50
C LYS A 17 16.64 -6.60 -4.63
N GLY A 18 16.39 -7.79 -5.17
CA GLY A 18 16.72 -9.08 -4.56
C GLY A 18 15.50 -9.93 -4.25
N ARG A 19 15.75 -11.10 -3.64
CA ARG A 19 14.73 -12.15 -3.41
C ARG A 19 14.09 -12.16 -2.04
N ARG A 20 14.68 -11.49 -1.04
CA ARG A 20 14.18 -11.49 0.35
C ARG A 20 14.45 -10.14 0.98
N HIS A 21 13.45 -9.61 1.66
CA HIS A 21 13.40 -8.19 2.02
C HIS A 21 13.24 -8.01 3.53
N LYS A 22 14.22 -7.35 4.16
CA LYS A 22 14.11 -6.95 5.57
C LYS A 22 13.09 -5.81 5.77
N GLY A 23 12.76 -5.10 4.68
CA GLY A 23 11.76 -4.04 4.65
C GLY A 23 10.34 -4.53 4.37
N ILE A 24 10.08 -5.85 4.45
CA ILE A 24 8.71 -6.37 4.48
C ILE A 24 8.37 -6.78 5.91
N ALA A 25 7.36 -6.15 6.48
CA ALA A 25 6.80 -6.49 7.78
C ALA A 25 5.29 -6.72 7.66
N ILE A 26 4.80 -7.78 8.30
CA ILE A 26 3.39 -8.13 8.30
C ILE A 26 2.89 -8.12 9.74
N ALA A 27 1.78 -7.42 9.98
CA ALA A 27 1.10 -7.40 11.26
C ALA A 27 -0.39 -7.65 11.09
N GLU A 28 -1.02 -8.22 12.11
CA GLU A 28 -2.46 -8.43 12.13
C GLU A 28 -3.11 -7.91 13.40
N ALA A 29 -4.33 -7.37 13.26
CA ALA A 29 -5.25 -7.04 14.33
C ALA A 29 -6.50 -7.91 14.18
N ARG A 30 -6.91 -8.60 15.26
CA ARG A 30 -8.04 -9.55 15.24
C ARG A 30 -8.94 -9.32 16.45
N GLY A 31 -10.26 -9.21 16.20
CA GLY A 31 -11.23 -8.79 17.21
C GLY A 31 -10.70 -7.58 18.00
N ASP A 32 -10.81 -7.65 19.32
CA ASP A 32 -10.37 -6.58 20.22
C ASP A 32 -8.97 -6.83 20.81
N ALA A 33 -8.22 -7.80 20.28
CA ALA A 33 -6.86 -8.08 20.75
C ALA A 33 -5.85 -7.03 20.28
N ALA A 34 -4.72 -6.93 21.00
CA ALA A 34 -3.56 -6.16 20.56
C ALA A 34 -3.07 -6.66 19.19
N PRO A 35 -2.62 -5.77 18.28
CA PRO A 35 -2.02 -6.20 17.03
C PRO A 35 -0.71 -6.95 17.28
N ARG A 36 -0.41 -7.93 16.41
CA ARG A 36 0.77 -8.79 16.51
C ARG A 36 1.49 -8.92 15.17
N LEU A 37 2.81 -9.08 15.22
CA LEU A 37 3.60 -9.40 14.04
C LEU A 37 3.34 -10.84 13.59
N VAL A 38 3.22 -11.04 12.28
CA VAL A 38 3.15 -12.36 11.66
C VAL A 38 4.58 -12.82 11.37
N ARG A 39 4.98 -13.95 12.00
CA ARG A 39 6.32 -14.54 11.89
C ARG A 39 7.45 -13.52 12.16
N PRO A 40 7.51 -12.94 13.39
CA PRO A 40 8.56 -11.98 13.74
C PRO A 40 9.96 -12.58 13.53
N GLY A 41 10.85 -11.80 12.90
CA GLY A 41 12.21 -12.24 12.54
C GLY A 41 12.33 -12.97 11.20
N HIS A 42 11.22 -13.33 10.57
CA HIS A 42 11.23 -13.91 9.22
C HIS A 42 11.48 -12.83 8.16
N VAL A 43 12.38 -13.09 7.23
CA VAL A 43 12.66 -12.21 6.09
C VAL A 43 11.84 -12.68 4.90
N TRP A 44 10.78 -11.96 4.53
CA TRP A 44 9.84 -12.38 3.48
C TRP A 44 10.38 -12.17 2.06
N SER A 45 9.96 -13.02 1.12
CA SER A 45 9.98 -12.69 -0.31
C SER A 45 8.60 -12.17 -0.73
N ARG A 46 8.52 -11.37 -1.80
CA ARG A 46 7.25 -10.83 -2.31
C ARG A 46 6.33 -11.95 -2.83
N GLU A 47 6.89 -12.98 -3.47
CA GLU A 47 6.13 -14.16 -3.86
C GLU A 47 5.58 -14.94 -2.66
N GLU A 48 6.38 -15.08 -1.59
CA GLU A 48 5.95 -15.73 -0.35
C GLU A 48 4.78 -14.97 0.30
N VAL A 49 4.79 -13.62 0.24
CA VAL A 49 3.66 -12.80 0.70
C VAL A 49 2.41 -13.06 -0.13
N ALA A 50 2.51 -13.05 -1.46
CA ALA A 50 1.37 -13.30 -2.34
C ALA A 50 0.72 -14.67 -2.07
N ASP A 51 1.55 -15.72 -1.99
CA ASP A 51 1.09 -17.08 -1.75
C ASP A 51 0.49 -17.24 -0.34
N TRP A 52 1.09 -16.60 0.68
CA TRP A 52 0.56 -16.58 2.04
C TRP A 52 -0.79 -15.87 2.10
N LEU A 53 -0.92 -14.71 1.46
CA LEU A 53 -2.15 -13.93 1.40
C LEU A 53 -3.28 -14.72 0.75
N ILE A 54 -3.05 -15.35 -0.40
CA ILE A 54 -4.07 -16.15 -1.10
C ILE A 54 -4.58 -17.28 -0.19
N ARG A 55 -3.65 -18.02 0.45
CA ARG A 55 -4.02 -19.10 1.38
C ARG A 55 -4.76 -18.58 2.62
N ARG A 56 -4.40 -17.38 3.10
CA ARG A 56 -5.06 -16.74 4.25
C ARG A 56 -6.48 -16.30 3.87
N ALA A 57 -6.62 -15.65 2.72
CA ALA A 57 -7.87 -15.12 2.19
C ALA A 57 -8.94 -16.21 1.98
N ALA A 58 -8.51 -17.41 1.58
CA ALA A 58 -9.38 -18.57 1.41
C ALA A 58 -9.87 -19.19 2.74
N ARG A 59 -9.24 -18.88 3.87
CA ARG A 59 -9.57 -19.47 5.18
C ARG A 59 -10.50 -18.59 6.00
N GLU A 60 -10.32 -17.28 5.97
CA GLU A 60 -11.18 -16.35 6.71
C GLU A 60 -11.22 -14.96 6.07
N PRO A 61 -12.37 -14.24 6.17
CA PRO A 61 -12.49 -12.86 5.72
C PRO A 61 -11.43 -11.96 6.35
N THR A 62 -10.50 -11.46 5.54
CA THR A 62 -9.38 -10.63 5.97
C THR A 62 -9.27 -9.40 5.08
N LEU A 63 -9.10 -8.22 5.67
CA LEU A 63 -8.72 -7.01 4.95
C LEU A 63 -7.20 -6.89 4.95
N PHE A 64 -6.58 -6.94 3.78
CA PHE A 64 -5.13 -6.83 3.60
C PHE A 64 -4.78 -5.44 3.07
N GLY A 65 -4.01 -4.66 3.84
CA GLY A 65 -3.49 -3.37 3.43
C GLY A 65 -2.05 -3.46 2.94
N PHE A 66 -1.74 -2.94 1.76
CA PHE A 66 -0.37 -2.83 1.25
C PHE A 66 0.12 -1.38 1.15
N ASP A 67 1.33 -1.12 1.66
CA ASP A 67 1.95 0.21 1.64
C ASP A 67 2.70 0.46 0.30
N PHE A 68 1.93 0.54 -0.78
CA PHE A 68 2.40 0.96 -2.11
C PHE A 68 1.23 1.43 -2.97
N SER A 69 1.47 2.30 -3.96
CA SER A 69 0.40 2.78 -4.86
C SER A 69 -0.02 1.70 -5.85
N PHE A 70 -1.32 1.46 -5.98
CA PHE A 70 -1.83 0.42 -6.87
C PHE A 70 -1.68 0.78 -8.35
N ALA A 71 -1.72 2.06 -8.70
CA ALA A 71 -1.44 2.55 -10.04
C ALA A 71 -0.75 3.91 -9.97
N PRO A 72 -0.04 4.35 -11.02
CA PRO A 72 0.38 5.73 -11.16
C PRO A 72 -0.81 6.65 -11.49
N PRO A 73 -0.65 7.99 -11.46
CA PRO A 73 -1.71 8.91 -11.89
C PRO A 73 -1.91 8.88 -13.40
N ILE A 74 -3.17 9.08 -13.80
CA ILE A 74 -3.64 9.10 -15.19
C ILE A 74 -4.79 10.08 -15.42
N VAL A 75 -5.61 10.41 -14.43
CA VAL A 75 -6.84 11.22 -14.61
C VAL A 75 -6.55 12.58 -15.24
N GLU A 76 -5.44 13.23 -14.86
CA GLU A 76 -5.09 14.56 -15.38
C GLU A 76 -4.61 14.56 -16.84
N HIS A 77 -4.07 13.45 -17.33
CA HIS A 77 -3.35 13.40 -18.62
C HIS A 77 -3.82 12.30 -19.57
N GLY A 78 -4.67 11.38 -19.13
CA GLY A 78 -5.10 10.22 -19.91
C GLY A 78 -4.04 9.14 -20.13
N GLU A 79 -2.82 9.32 -19.62
CA GLU A 79 -1.70 8.37 -19.77
C GLU A 79 -0.91 8.17 -18.46
N TYR A 80 -0.66 6.89 -18.09
CA TYR A 80 0.29 6.57 -17.03
C TYR A 80 1.71 6.97 -17.45
N LEU A 81 2.12 6.67 -18.69
CA LEU A 81 3.43 7.06 -19.21
C LEU A 81 3.23 8.07 -20.34
N LEU A 82 3.54 9.35 -20.08
CA LEU A 82 3.21 10.44 -21.01
C LEU A 82 3.89 10.27 -22.36
N GLY A 83 3.11 10.33 -23.44
CA GLY A 83 3.59 10.16 -24.81
C GLY A 83 3.83 8.71 -25.23
N GLU A 84 3.30 7.73 -24.48
CA GLU A 84 3.33 6.30 -24.80
C GLU A 84 1.90 5.79 -25.04
N PRO A 85 1.30 6.02 -26.22
CA PRO A 85 -0.12 5.74 -26.47
C PRO A 85 -0.48 4.25 -26.46
N ASP A 86 0.52 3.37 -26.64
CA ASP A 86 0.35 1.91 -26.63
C ASP A 86 0.34 1.33 -25.20
N VAL A 87 0.64 2.15 -24.18
CA VAL A 87 0.58 1.73 -22.78
C VAL A 87 -0.88 1.67 -22.31
N PRO A 88 -1.31 0.59 -21.63
CA PRO A 88 -2.71 0.45 -21.21
C PRO A 88 -3.17 1.56 -20.26
N ARG A 89 -4.48 1.83 -20.25
CA ARG A 89 -5.07 2.95 -19.50
C ARG A 89 -5.88 2.53 -18.27
N THR A 90 -6.14 1.24 -18.08
CA THR A 90 -6.75 0.74 -16.84
C THR A 90 -5.69 0.15 -15.90
N ALA A 91 -5.95 0.17 -14.59
CA ALA A 91 -4.99 -0.33 -13.60
C ALA A 91 -4.64 -1.80 -13.87
N ARG A 92 -5.64 -2.65 -14.14
CA ARG A 92 -5.46 -4.09 -14.37
C ARG A 92 -4.60 -4.40 -15.58
N GLU A 93 -4.89 -3.76 -16.71
CA GLU A 93 -4.11 -3.94 -17.93
C GLU A 93 -2.69 -3.39 -17.75
N PHE A 94 -2.53 -2.29 -17.01
CA PHE A 94 -1.22 -1.74 -16.69
C PHE A 94 -0.40 -2.67 -15.78
N TRP A 95 -1.03 -3.35 -14.81
CA TRP A 95 -0.34 -4.35 -14.00
C TRP A 95 0.16 -5.53 -14.83
N ALA A 96 -0.68 -6.04 -15.74
CA ALA A 96 -0.31 -7.10 -16.67
C ALA A 96 0.85 -6.64 -17.59
N TYR A 97 0.82 -5.39 -18.05
CA TYR A 97 1.89 -4.79 -18.82
C TYR A 97 3.20 -4.71 -18.04
N VAL A 98 3.18 -4.21 -16.80
CA VAL A 98 4.36 -4.15 -15.92
C VAL A 98 4.94 -5.54 -15.72
N ASP A 99 4.11 -6.55 -15.44
CA ASP A 99 4.58 -7.93 -15.25
C ASP A 99 5.21 -8.52 -16.51
N ALA A 100 4.61 -8.28 -17.69
CA ALA A 100 5.10 -8.79 -18.96
C ALA A 100 6.48 -8.25 -19.37
N VAL A 101 6.79 -6.99 -19.02
CA VAL A 101 8.04 -6.33 -19.42
C VAL A 101 9.10 -6.27 -18.32
N ALA A 102 8.79 -6.75 -17.11
CA ALA A 102 9.71 -6.80 -15.98
C ALA A 102 10.18 -8.23 -15.67
N PRO A 103 11.29 -8.72 -16.25
CA PRO A 103 11.81 -10.06 -15.98
C PRO A 103 12.45 -10.23 -14.59
N ASP A 104 12.39 -9.22 -13.73
CA ASP A 104 13.03 -9.26 -12.42
C ASP A 104 12.47 -10.40 -11.54
N GLU A 105 13.34 -10.98 -10.73
CA GLU A 105 12.97 -12.01 -9.77
C GLU A 105 12.08 -11.50 -8.63
N ASP A 106 11.38 -12.43 -7.97
CA ASP A 106 10.56 -12.18 -6.79
C ASP A 106 9.62 -10.98 -6.98
N LEU A 107 8.91 -10.87 -8.12
CA LEU A 107 8.00 -9.75 -8.42
C LEU A 107 8.68 -8.36 -8.44
N GLY A 108 9.98 -8.28 -8.71
CA GLY A 108 10.70 -7.01 -8.88
C GLY A 108 10.23 -6.22 -10.09
N ALA A 109 10.48 -4.92 -10.10
CA ALA A 109 10.20 -4.10 -11.29
C ALA A 109 11.32 -3.08 -11.55
N ALA A 110 12.53 -3.39 -11.09
CA ALA A 110 13.66 -2.49 -11.30
C ALA A 110 13.97 -2.32 -12.79
N SER A 111 13.89 -3.38 -13.60
CA SER A 111 14.11 -3.28 -15.05
C SER A 111 13.08 -2.37 -15.73
N PHE A 112 11.83 -2.38 -15.27
CA PHE A 112 10.78 -1.49 -15.77
C PHE A 112 11.19 -0.02 -15.60
N LEU A 113 11.63 0.36 -14.40
CA LEU A 113 12.00 1.74 -14.10
C LEU A 113 13.38 2.12 -14.62
N GLU A 114 14.34 1.19 -14.62
CA GLU A 114 15.75 1.48 -14.88
C GLU A 114 16.14 1.31 -16.36
N GLN A 115 15.35 0.55 -17.14
CA GLN A 115 15.67 0.18 -18.52
C GLN A 115 14.50 0.44 -19.48
N VAL A 116 13.33 -0.18 -19.25
CA VAL A 116 12.22 -0.15 -20.21
C VAL A 116 11.63 1.26 -20.34
N HIS A 117 11.31 1.89 -19.21
CA HIS A 117 10.59 3.17 -19.14
C HIS A 117 11.37 4.26 -18.42
N ARG A 118 12.71 4.17 -18.46
CA ARG A 118 13.64 5.01 -17.68
C ARG A 118 13.39 6.51 -17.76
N LYS A 119 12.95 7.00 -18.92
CA LYS A 119 12.67 8.42 -19.18
C LYS A 119 11.52 8.99 -18.34
N HIS A 120 10.66 8.15 -17.76
CA HIS A 120 9.50 8.58 -16.99
C HIS A 120 9.76 8.69 -15.48
N PHE A 121 10.93 8.25 -15.01
CA PHE A 121 11.24 8.15 -13.60
C PHE A 121 12.38 9.08 -13.22
N TYR A 122 12.19 9.79 -12.10
CA TYR A 122 13.20 10.66 -11.54
C TYR A 122 14.14 9.86 -10.63
N PHE A 123 15.40 9.69 -11.04
CA PHE A 123 16.47 9.01 -10.28
C PHE A 123 17.56 9.96 -9.80
N GLY A 124 17.64 11.18 -10.33
CA GLY A 124 18.63 12.16 -9.89
C GLY A 124 18.51 13.49 -10.60
N ILE A 125 19.28 14.48 -10.14
CA ILE A 125 19.43 15.77 -10.83
C ILE A 125 19.90 15.62 -12.29
N ALA A 126 20.57 14.52 -12.61
CA ALA A 126 20.97 14.20 -13.99
C ALA A 126 19.78 13.96 -14.94
N ASP A 127 18.59 13.64 -14.40
CA ASP A 127 17.37 13.47 -15.20
C ASP A 127 16.66 14.80 -15.50
N GLY A 128 17.05 15.89 -14.84
CA GLY A 128 16.43 17.20 -14.98
C GLY A 128 15.72 17.69 -13.73
N VAL A 129 14.68 18.52 -13.91
CA VAL A 129 13.94 19.14 -12.80
C VAL A 129 12.90 18.14 -12.29
N LYS A 130 12.97 17.80 -10.99
CA LYS A 130 12.08 16.83 -10.34
C LYS A 130 10.59 17.09 -10.59
N ALA A 131 10.19 18.36 -10.62
CA ALA A 131 8.80 18.76 -10.83
C ALA A 131 8.22 18.28 -12.17
N ASP A 132 9.07 18.06 -13.18
CA ASP A 132 8.64 17.61 -14.51
C ASP A 132 8.26 16.12 -14.54
N PHE A 133 8.64 15.37 -13.49
CA PHE A 133 8.35 13.93 -13.35
C PHE A 133 7.22 13.66 -12.35
N VAL A 134 7.17 14.47 -11.28
CA VAL A 134 6.30 14.22 -10.13
C VAL A 134 4.87 14.62 -10.45
N ARG A 135 3.99 13.61 -10.55
CA ARG A 135 2.54 13.74 -10.70
C ARG A 135 1.83 13.01 -9.56
N PHE A 136 0.61 13.41 -9.26
CA PHE A 136 -0.16 12.88 -8.14
C PHE A 136 -1.52 12.37 -8.60
N ARG A 137 -2.02 11.33 -7.95
CA ARG A 137 -3.40 10.86 -8.17
C ARG A 137 -4.38 11.81 -7.51
N GLN A 138 -5.65 11.72 -7.90
CA GLN A 138 -6.73 12.46 -7.27
C GLN A 138 -6.81 12.19 -5.75
N CYS A 139 -6.58 10.95 -5.34
CA CYS A 139 -6.53 10.57 -3.93
C CYS A 139 -5.37 11.26 -3.18
N ASP A 140 -4.19 11.33 -3.81
CA ASP A 140 -3.00 11.97 -3.21
C ASP A 140 -3.22 13.49 -3.06
N ALA A 141 -3.84 14.12 -4.05
CA ALA A 141 -4.21 15.55 -4.02
C ALA A 141 -5.21 15.83 -2.88
N ARG A 142 -6.23 14.99 -2.71
CA ARG A 142 -7.20 15.09 -1.61
C ARG A 142 -6.51 14.96 -0.25
N LEU A 143 -5.65 13.96 -0.08
CA LEU A 143 -4.90 13.80 1.16
C LEU A 143 -4.00 15.01 1.44
N ASN A 144 -3.35 15.56 0.42
CA ASN A 144 -2.53 16.77 0.57
C ASN A 144 -3.35 17.99 1.00
N ALA A 145 -4.56 18.17 0.47
CA ALA A 145 -5.49 19.23 0.87
C ALA A 145 -5.91 19.11 2.35
N GLN A 146 -5.97 17.89 2.88
CA GLN A 146 -6.24 17.61 4.31
C GLN A 146 -4.98 17.77 5.21
N GLY A 147 -3.88 18.32 4.69
CA GLY A 147 -2.63 18.50 5.43
C GLY A 147 -1.64 17.33 5.29
N GLY A 148 -1.86 16.43 4.32
CA GLY A 148 -1.03 15.27 4.04
C GLY A 148 0.43 15.58 3.67
N ARG A 149 0.68 16.71 2.98
CA ARG A 149 1.96 17.35 2.53
C ARG A 149 3.20 16.48 2.23
N LYS A 150 3.13 15.14 2.20
CA LYS A 150 4.28 14.23 2.02
C LYS A 150 3.92 12.96 1.26
N THR A 151 2.85 12.95 0.46
CA THR A 151 2.71 11.88 -0.52
C THR A 151 3.89 11.97 -1.50
N ALA A 152 4.45 10.82 -1.86
CA ALA A 152 5.49 10.74 -2.88
C ALA A 152 4.86 10.20 -4.15
N SER A 153 5.28 10.75 -5.29
CA SER A 153 4.83 10.30 -6.61
C SER A 153 5.36 8.91 -6.91
N ALA A 154 4.55 8.10 -7.62
CA ALA A 154 4.98 6.81 -8.19
C ALA A 154 6.09 6.94 -9.25
N TYR A 155 6.45 8.17 -9.67
CA TYR A 155 7.57 8.45 -10.57
C TYR A 155 8.85 8.92 -9.86
N ASP A 156 8.79 9.14 -8.54
CA ASP A 156 9.96 9.51 -7.74
C ASP A 156 10.72 8.26 -7.30
N ALA A 157 11.83 7.95 -7.99
CA ALA A 157 12.67 6.80 -7.73
C ALA A 157 13.88 7.13 -6.81
N ILE A 158 13.94 8.34 -6.24
CA ILE A 158 15.01 8.78 -5.35
C ILE A 158 14.75 8.44 -3.88
N GLY A 159 15.83 8.12 -3.18
CA GLY A 159 15.90 8.14 -1.73
C GLY A 159 15.32 6.90 -1.06
N ALA A 160 15.27 6.94 0.27
CA ALA A 160 14.87 5.80 1.10
C ALA A 160 13.40 5.39 0.94
N ALA A 161 12.56 6.25 0.35
CA ALA A 161 11.14 5.96 0.18
C ALA A 161 10.86 5.04 -1.01
N GLN A 162 11.67 5.09 -2.08
CA GLN A 162 11.52 4.34 -3.34
C GLN A 162 10.07 3.95 -3.68
N VAL A 163 9.13 4.90 -3.54
CA VAL A 163 7.69 4.63 -3.71
C VAL A 163 7.43 4.10 -5.11
N ALA A 164 8.15 4.63 -6.10
CA ALA A 164 8.16 4.06 -7.45
C ALA A 164 8.49 2.55 -7.44
N LYS A 165 9.64 2.13 -6.92
CA LYS A 165 10.02 0.70 -6.95
C LYS A 165 9.06 -0.18 -6.14
N ALA A 166 8.55 0.33 -5.01
CA ALA A 166 7.56 -0.37 -4.19
C ALA A 166 6.24 -0.56 -4.96
N SER A 167 5.71 0.51 -5.55
CA SER A 167 4.46 0.50 -6.33
C SER A 167 4.55 -0.42 -7.54
N PHE A 168 5.61 -0.33 -8.35
CA PHE A 168 5.70 -1.18 -9.56
C PHE A 168 5.95 -2.66 -9.25
N SER A 169 6.70 -2.99 -8.19
CA SER A 169 6.76 -4.38 -7.72
C SER A 169 5.44 -4.85 -7.09
N GLY A 170 4.74 -3.94 -6.43
CA GLY A 170 3.40 -4.15 -5.92
C GLY A 170 2.39 -4.44 -7.02
N MET A 171 2.46 -3.75 -8.16
CA MET A 171 1.60 -4.00 -9.34
C MET A 171 1.77 -5.41 -9.88
N ARG A 172 2.99 -5.96 -9.88
CA ARG A 172 3.22 -7.38 -10.23
C ARG A 172 2.58 -8.33 -9.22
N LEU A 173 2.61 -7.99 -7.92
CA LEU A 173 1.83 -8.73 -6.91
C LEU A 173 0.33 -8.64 -7.17
N LEU A 174 -0.20 -7.44 -7.48
CA LEU A 174 -1.61 -7.23 -7.78
C LEU A 174 -2.06 -8.07 -8.97
N HIS A 175 -1.27 -8.09 -10.05
CA HIS A 175 -1.53 -8.95 -11.21
C HIS A 175 -1.58 -10.43 -10.81
N ARG A 176 -0.64 -10.90 -9.98
CA ARG A 176 -0.58 -12.30 -9.53
C ARG A 176 -1.78 -12.71 -8.67
N ILE A 177 -2.32 -11.81 -7.85
CA ILE A 177 -3.47 -12.09 -6.98
C ILE A 177 -4.82 -11.77 -7.65
N ASP A 178 -4.80 -11.19 -8.83
CA ASP A 178 -5.99 -10.87 -9.59
C ASP A 178 -6.89 -12.11 -9.79
N GLY A 179 -8.20 -11.91 -9.67
CA GLY A 179 -9.23 -12.96 -9.73
C GLY A 179 -9.23 -13.93 -8.55
N LYS A 180 -8.29 -13.81 -7.60
CA LYS A 180 -8.18 -14.70 -6.42
C LYS A 180 -8.63 -14.03 -5.12
N VAL A 181 -8.42 -12.72 -5.00
CA VAL A 181 -8.88 -11.89 -3.88
C VAL A 181 -9.36 -10.56 -4.44
N ALA A 182 -10.47 -10.02 -3.94
CA ALA A 182 -10.98 -8.72 -4.39
C ALA A 182 -9.96 -7.61 -4.10
N ILE A 183 -9.71 -6.73 -5.08
CA ILE A 183 -8.78 -5.61 -4.96
C ILE A 183 -9.59 -4.33 -4.97
N PHE A 184 -9.82 -3.73 -3.80
CA PHE A 184 -10.54 -2.46 -3.70
C PHE A 184 -9.62 -1.28 -4.08
N PRO A 185 -10.10 -0.29 -4.85
CA PRO A 185 -11.46 -0.14 -5.38
C PRO A 185 -11.67 -0.69 -6.80
N MET A 186 -10.68 -1.38 -7.38
CA MET A 186 -10.80 -1.96 -8.73
C MET A 186 -11.94 -2.98 -8.82
N ASP A 187 -12.19 -3.70 -7.73
CA ASP A 187 -13.33 -4.59 -7.53
C ASP A 187 -14.34 -4.00 -6.55
N PRO A 188 -15.64 -4.28 -6.73
CA PRO A 188 -16.60 -4.09 -5.65
C PRO A 188 -16.23 -4.99 -4.46
N LEU A 189 -16.48 -4.51 -3.25
CA LEU A 189 -16.28 -5.35 -2.07
C LEU A 189 -17.24 -6.56 -2.09
N PRO A 190 -16.73 -7.79 -1.88
CA PRO A 190 -17.57 -8.98 -1.87
C PRO A 190 -18.42 -9.02 -0.59
N GLU A 191 -19.70 -9.41 -0.69
CA GLU A 191 -20.63 -9.45 0.46
C GLU A 191 -20.02 -10.14 1.68
N ALA A 192 -19.33 -11.25 1.46
CA ALA A 192 -18.44 -11.91 2.42
C ALA A 192 -17.11 -12.25 1.76
N GLY A 193 -16.04 -12.27 2.55
CA GLY A 193 -14.71 -12.69 2.09
C GLY A 193 -13.63 -11.65 2.31
N SER A 194 -12.47 -11.90 1.71
CA SER A 194 -11.29 -11.06 1.87
C SER A 194 -11.19 -10.00 0.79
N ALA A 195 -10.53 -8.90 1.13
CA ALA A 195 -10.23 -7.83 0.19
C ALA A 195 -8.82 -7.27 0.42
N VAL A 196 -8.24 -6.71 -0.63
CA VAL A 196 -6.96 -6.00 -0.63
C VAL A 196 -7.24 -4.51 -0.81
N VAL A 197 -6.55 -3.68 -0.03
CA VAL A 197 -6.64 -2.22 -0.09
C VAL A 197 -5.25 -1.60 -0.12
N GLU A 198 -5.13 -0.47 -0.80
CA GLU A 198 -3.95 0.39 -0.69
C GLU A 198 -3.97 1.12 0.65
N ILE A 199 -2.84 1.20 1.35
CA ILE A 199 -2.72 1.95 2.61
C ILE A 199 -1.61 3.00 2.52
N TYR A 200 -1.71 3.98 3.41
CA TYR A 200 -0.60 4.87 3.73
C TYR A 200 -0.54 5.04 5.24
N THR A 201 0.49 4.47 5.88
CA THR A 201 0.63 4.36 7.34
C THR A 201 0.40 5.68 8.08
N ARG A 202 0.84 6.79 7.45
CA ARG A 202 0.72 8.13 8.03
C ARG A 202 -0.71 8.56 8.35
N ILE A 203 -1.70 8.09 7.58
CA ILE A 203 -3.12 8.37 7.83
C ILE A 203 -3.51 7.83 9.21
N TYR A 204 -3.10 6.59 9.52
CA TYR A 204 -3.43 5.93 10.77
C TYR A 204 -2.68 6.52 11.95
N LEU A 205 -1.42 6.93 11.76
CA LEU A 205 -0.69 7.69 12.77
C LEU A 205 -1.37 9.02 13.10
N ARG A 206 -1.88 9.74 12.10
CA ARG A 206 -2.62 10.99 12.34
C ARG A 206 -3.93 10.74 13.08
N ARG A 207 -4.68 9.70 12.69
CA ARG A 207 -5.89 9.28 13.41
C ARG A 207 -5.62 8.87 14.86
N ALA A 208 -4.47 8.28 15.12
CA ALA A 208 -3.99 7.97 16.46
C ALA A 208 -3.60 9.20 17.31
N GLY A 209 -3.79 10.42 16.81
CA GLY A 209 -3.35 11.65 17.49
C GLY A 209 -1.84 11.93 17.39
N MET A 210 -1.10 11.16 16.58
CA MET A 210 0.35 11.35 16.41
C MET A 210 0.66 12.39 15.32
N SER A 211 1.93 12.81 15.24
CA SER A 211 2.40 13.77 14.23
C SER A 211 2.47 13.20 12.80
N GLY A 212 2.26 11.88 12.64
CA GLY A 212 2.47 11.17 11.38
C GLY A 212 3.94 10.96 11.04
N ALA A 213 4.86 11.06 12.00
CA ALA A 213 6.26 10.68 11.83
C ALA A 213 6.45 9.18 12.13
N LYS A 214 7.46 8.56 11.51
CA LYS A 214 7.83 7.16 11.76
C LYS A 214 8.10 6.93 13.25
N LEU A 215 7.51 5.86 13.78
CA LEU A 215 7.73 5.42 15.15
C LEU A 215 8.96 4.51 15.18
N ARG A 216 9.75 4.57 16.25
CA ARG A 216 10.97 3.73 16.40
C ARG A 216 11.12 3.12 17.79
N THR A 217 10.10 3.27 18.63
CA THR A 217 10.09 2.74 19.99
C THR A 217 8.77 2.05 20.27
N ARG A 218 8.80 1.03 21.13
CA ARG A 218 7.61 0.37 21.63
C ARG A 218 6.69 1.31 22.41
N GLY A 219 7.27 2.28 23.13
CA GLY A 219 6.51 3.30 23.86
C GLY A 219 5.67 4.18 22.94
N ASP A 220 6.27 4.68 21.85
CA ASP A 220 5.55 5.48 20.86
C ASP A 220 4.50 4.67 20.12
N LEU A 221 4.82 3.41 19.77
CA LEU A 221 3.86 2.48 19.18
C LEU A 221 2.65 2.29 20.10
N ASN A 222 2.86 2.04 21.39
CA ASN A 222 1.77 1.80 22.32
C ASN A 222 0.91 3.05 22.55
N ARG A 223 1.48 4.26 22.53
CA ARG A 223 0.70 5.51 22.52
C ARG A 223 -0.16 5.63 21.25
N ALA A 224 0.39 5.29 20.09
CA ALA A 224 -0.38 5.31 18.85
C ALA A 224 -1.52 4.27 18.87
N LEU A 225 -1.30 3.09 19.47
CA LEU A 225 -2.34 2.09 19.62
C LEU A 225 -3.45 2.55 20.57
N GLU A 226 -3.09 3.20 21.67
CA GLU A 226 -4.06 3.81 22.59
C GLU A 226 -4.93 4.84 21.88
N GLY A 227 -4.35 5.72 21.06
CA GLY A 227 -5.10 6.69 20.25
C GLY A 227 -5.98 6.07 19.15
N LEU A 228 -5.88 4.77 18.90
CA LEU A 228 -6.72 3.99 17.98
C LEU A 228 -7.68 3.05 18.74
N ASP A 229 -7.85 3.24 20.05
CA ASP A 229 -8.62 2.38 20.94
C ASP A 229 -8.20 0.89 20.84
N SER A 230 -6.90 0.65 20.65
CA SER A 230 -6.32 -0.68 20.54
C SER A 230 -5.48 -1.00 21.79
N PRO A 231 -5.56 -2.23 22.33
CA PRO A 231 -4.67 -2.63 23.39
C PRO A 231 -3.18 -2.54 22.97
N PRO A 232 -2.28 -2.23 23.91
CA PRO A 232 -0.86 -2.09 23.62
C PRO A 232 -0.23 -3.43 23.23
N THR A 233 0.81 -3.37 22.41
CA THR A 233 1.61 -4.55 22.09
C THR A 233 2.45 -5.00 23.30
N ARG A 234 2.71 -6.30 23.39
CA ARG A 234 3.61 -6.92 24.39
C ARG A 234 4.90 -7.42 23.77
N LEU A 235 5.48 -6.63 22.84
CA LEU A 235 6.75 -6.98 22.20
C LEU A 235 7.86 -7.10 23.25
N ARG A 236 8.68 -8.14 23.12
CA ARG A 236 9.85 -8.42 23.98
C ARG A 236 11.15 -7.77 23.47
N PHE A 237 11.04 -6.95 22.42
CA PHE A 237 12.15 -6.27 21.75
C PHE A 237 11.66 -4.89 21.27
N GLU A 238 12.60 -3.99 20.93
CA GLU A 238 12.27 -2.71 20.30
C GLU A 238 12.01 -2.92 18.79
N PRO A 239 10.82 -2.57 18.29
CA PRO A 239 10.48 -2.73 16.88
C PRO A 239 11.23 -1.72 16.01
N ASN A 240 11.55 -2.11 14.77
CA ASN A 240 11.98 -1.16 13.75
C ASN A 240 10.78 -0.41 13.14
N ASP A 241 11.04 0.57 12.28
CA ASP A 241 10.01 1.40 11.66
C ASP A 241 9.02 0.59 10.82
N HIS A 242 9.51 -0.35 10.00
CA HIS A 242 8.67 -1.27 9.23
C HIS A 242 7.67 -2.05 10.11
N GLN A 243 8.13 -2.56 11.25
CA GLN A 243 7.30 -3.29 12.20
C GLN A 243 6.28 -2.39 12.90
N THR A 244 6.67 -1.18 13.30
CA THR A 244 5.73 -0.23 13.90
C THR A 244 4.69 0.24 12.89
N ASP A 245 5.08 0.47 11.64
CA ASP A 245 4.20 0.92 10.56
C ASP A 245 3.16 -0.15 10.25
N ALA A 246 3.55 -1.42 10.17
CA ALA A 246 2.61 -2.54 10.02
C ALA A 246 1.67 -2.67 11.24
N LEU A 247 2.19 -2.63 12.47
CA LEU A 247 1.37 -2.83 13.68
C LEU A 247 0.33 -1.73 13.87
N VAL A 248 0.73 -0.46 13.71
CA VAL A 248 -0.19 0.67 13.86
C VAL A 248 -1.21 0.69 12.73
N THR A 249 -0.81 0.34 11.51
CA THR A 249 -1.74 0.31 10.37
C THR A 249 -2.75 -0.82 10.49
N ALA A 250 -2.36 -2.01 10.94
CA ALA A 250 -3.31 -3.10 11.17
C ALA A 250 -4.41 -2.70 12.18
N ALA A 251 -4.02 -2.07 13.30
CA ALA A 251 -4.97 -1.53 14.26
C ALA A 251 -5.80 -0.37 13.68
N GLY A 252 -5.17 0.51 12.90
CA GLY A 252 -5.81 1.65 12.27
C GLY A 252 -6.85 1.27 11.22
N MET A 253 -6.60 0.24 10.40
CA MET A 253 -7.59 -0.28 9.45
C MET A 253 -8.79 -0.88 10.17
N ARG A 254 -8.58 -1.60 11.28
CA ARG A 254 -9.66 -2.11 12.14
C ARG A 254 -10.50 -0.97 12.69
N ALA A 255 -9.86 0.03 13.30
CA ALA A 255 -10.54 1.19 13.88
C ALA A 255 -11.34 1.95 12.82
N LEU A 256 -10.71 2.24 11.68
CA LEU A 256 -11.33 2.91 10.54
C LEU A 256 -12.57 2.18 10.04
N THR A 257 -12.47 0.86 9.83
CA THR A 257 -13.57 0.05 9.31
C THR A 257 -14.77 0.01 10.27
N ARG A 258 -14.52 0.08 11.58
CA ARG A 258 -15.57 0.09 12.61
C ARG A 258 -16.22 1.46 12.79
N ALA A 259 -15.43 2.52 12.69
CA ALA A 259 -15.89 3.88 13.00
C ALA A 259 -16.47 4.63 11.80
N GLU A 260 -15.99 4.38 10.58
CA GLU A 260 -16.29 5.22 9.41
C GLU A 260 -17.15 4.49 8.38
N ALA A 261 -18.43 4.85 8.31
CA ALA A 261 -19.38 4.26 7.36
C ALA A 261 -18.95 4.44 5.88
N LYS A 262 -18.18 5.50 5.59
CA LYS A 262 -17.66 5.81 4.26
C LYS A 262 -16.29 5.19 3.96
N ALA A 263 -15.74 4.31 4.82
CA ALA A 263 -14.41 3.73 4.63
C ALA A 263 -14.20 3.10 3.24
N PHE A 264 -15.25 2.52 2.65
CA PHE A 264 -15.25 1.91 1.32
C PHE A 264 -16.08 2.65 0.28
N ALA A 265 -16.57 3.84 0.61
CA ALA A 265 -17.28 4.74 -0.30
C ALA A 265 -16.88 6.21 0.01
N PRO A 266 -15.57 6.54 -0.09
CA PRO A 266 -15.08 7.87 0.23
C PRO A 266 -15.56 8.89 -0.81
N ASP A 267 -15.70 10.14 -0.38
CA ASP A 267 -16.12 11.21 -1.28
C ASP A 267 -15.01 11.50 -2.31
N GLY A 268 -15.38 11.47 -3.60
CA GLY A 268 -14.46 11.70 -4.72
C GLY A 268 -13.94 10.44 -5.41
N LEU A 269 -14.17 9.24 -4.86
CA LEU A 269 -13.90 7.99 -5.58
C LEU A 269 -14.98 7.75 -6.64
N THR A 270 -14.67 8.08 -7.89
CA THR A 270 -15.56 7.82 -9.04
C THR A 270 -15.30 6.42 -9.64
N PRO A 271 -16.25 5.84 -10.41
CA PRO A 271 -16.01 4.58 -11.12
C PRO A 271 -14.82 4.60 -12.09
N GLU A 272 -14.49 5.79 -12.62
CA GLU A 272 -13.30 5.98 -13.46
C GLU A 272 -12.03 5.86 -12.62
N ILE A 273 -11.90 6.68 -11.56
CA ILE A 273 -10.76 6.66 -10.63
C ILE A 273 -10.56 5.25 -10.06
N ALA A 274 -11.65 4.57 -9.69
CA ALA A 274 -11.61 3.22 -9.15
C ALA A 274 -10.91 2.22 -10.07
N ARG A 275 -11.12 2.32 -11.39
CA ARG A 275 -10.54 1.42 -12.40
C ARG A 275 -9.16 1.85 -12.90
N THR A 276 -8.72 3.07 -12.58
CA THR A 276 -7.52 3.68 -13.17
C THR A 276 -6.47 4.02 -12.11
N GLU A 277 -6.73 4.95 -11.21
CA GLU A 277 -5.76 5.40 -10.19
C GLU A 277 -5.87 4.65 -8.86
N GLY A 278 -7.02 4.06 -8.58
CA GLY A 278 -7.35 3.47 -7.30
C GLY A 278 -7.60 4.52 -6.21
N TRP A 279 -7.52 4.08 -4.96
CA TRP A 279 -7.75 4.95 -3.80
C TRP A 279 -7.02 4.44 -2.55
N THR A 280 -6.32 5.31 -1.85
CA THR A 280 -5.70 4.98 -0.57
C THR A 280 -6.77 4.85 0.52
N PHE A 281 -6.88 3.66 1.13
CA PHE A 281 -7.84 3.39 2.19
C PHE A 281 -7.59 4.27 3.40
N GLY A 282 -8.61 5.02 3.79
CA GLY A 282 -8.56 5.99 4.88
C GLY A 282 -8.46 7.45 4.44
N VAL A 283 -8.29 7.75 3.15
CA VAL A 283 -8.57 9.09 2.63
C VAL A 283 -10.10 9.22 2.48
N LEU A 284 -10.73 9.97 3.37
CA LEU A 284 -12.20 10.16 3.40
C LEU A 284 -12.60 11.52 2.86
#